data_AF-A0AA38P4G1-F1
#
_entry.id   AF-A0AA38P4G1-F1
#
_cell.length_a   1.000
_cell.length_b   1.000
_cell.length_c   1.000
_cell.angle_alpha   90.00
_cell.angle_beta   90.00
_cell.angle_gamma   90.00
#
_symmetry.space_group_name_H-M   'P 1'
#
loop_
_entity.id
_entity.type
_entity.pdbx_description
1 polymer ?
#
loop_
_entity_poly.entity_id
_entity_poly.type
_entity_poly.pdbx_seq_one_letter_code
_entity_poly.pdbx_strand_id
1 'polypeptide(L)'
;MPYWTLHTLSLFLWFLQSDAGSAAIGDPCSTSRHHLDSSTHKFISDCSDLGYCSGSVNGTCVARTCRRDQFPFGYSPSDTLPPLCPSGSFCPDEGNGCKIQVDPGSACQMNRDEQCARALNWQEISSTENFYGSICLHSVCMYANATLGTACVIDNTTYTDIGLDGQPYTTVVIRDNCRSPYLHCGQTSLVCEESRSLGSLCQNDQECEQRNCVAGLCMEPPETPLHVAPWQYALTAMCIIGAMVATCLMLTLVHKRHRLARYRELREYYLEQSSLRRSMIEMHSAAATVTMTDTKQKLC
;
A
#
# COMPACT_ATOMS: atom_id res chain seq x y z
N MET A 1 -3.09 -78.58 18.10
CA MET A 1 -3.09 -77.99 16.74
C MET A 1 -4.48 -77.40 16.49
N PRO A 2 -4.60 -76.06 16.52
CA PRO A 2 -5.49 -75.36 15.61
C PRO A 2 -4.71 -74.27 14.86
N TYR A 3 -5.11 -74.06 13.62
CA TYR A 3 -4.48 -73.19 12.65
C TYR A 3 -5.31 -71.91 12.40
N TRP A 4 -4.63 -70.93 11.78
CA TRP A 4 -5.15 -69.86 10.89
C TRP A 4 -5.76 -68.63 11.61
N THR A 5 -4.93 -67.64 11.96
CA THR A 5 -4.45 -66.48 11.14
C THR A 5 -5.41 -65.29 11.14
N LEU A 6 -5.03 -64.28 11.92
CA LEU A 6 -5.46 -62.88 11.77
C LEU A 6 -4.99 -62.36 10.41
N HIS A 7 -5.93 -61.88 9.59
CA HIS A 7 -5.67 -60.87 8.57
C HIS A 7 -6.42 -59.61 8.95
N THR A 8 -5.76 -58.72 9.69
CA THR A 8 -6.18 -57.33 9.83
C THR A 8 -5.88 -56.61 8.51
N LEU A 9 -6.95 -56.27 7.80
CA LEU A 9 -6.95 -55.47 6.59
C LEU A 9 -6.26 -54.13 6.86
N SER A 10 -5.14 -53.90 6.17
CA SER A 10 -4.46 -52.61 6.13
C SER A 10 -5.29 -51.66 5.26
N LEU A 11 -6.08 -50.80 5.89
CA LEU A 11 -6.72 -49.64 5.27
C LEU A 11 -5.62 -48.63 4.93
N PHE A 12 -5.04 -48.77 3.73
CA PHE A 12 -4.27 -47.69 3.11
C PHE A 12 -5.22 -46.53 2.84
N LEU A 13 -5.17 -45.51 3.70
CA LEU A 13 -5.66 -44.18 3.40
C LEU A 13 -4.90 -43.67 2.18
N TRP A 14 -5.54 -43.75 1.02
CA TRP A 14 -5.22 -42.85 -0.08
C TRP A 14 -5.72 -41.47 0.35
N PHE A 15 -4.83 -40.69 0.95
CA PHE A 15 -4.97 -39.25 0.92
C PHE A 15 -4.91 -38.87 -0.57
N LEU A 16 -6.08 -38.75 -1.19
CA LEU A 16 -6.23 -37.86 -2.33
C LEU A 16 -5.87 -36.48 -1.78
N GLN A 17 -4.62 -36.07 -1.96
CA GLN A 17 -4.25 -34.67 -1.91
C GLN A 17 -5.04 -34.01 -3.03
N SER A 18 -6.19 -33.44 -2.68
CA SER A 18 -6.83 -32.43 -3.51
C SER A 18 -5.90 -31.23 -3.46
N ASP A 19 -4.99 -31.15 -4.42
CA ASP A 19 -4.18 -29.97 -4.63
C ASP A 19 -5.10 -28.90 -5.23
N ALA A 20 -5.70 -28.09 -4.36
CA ALA A 20 -6.22 -26.81 -4.76
C ALA A 20 -5.01 -25.88 -4.97
N GLY A 21 -4.27 -26.13 -6.05
CA GLY A 21 -2.94 -25.58 -6.30
C GLY A 21 -2.82 -24.98 -7.70
N SER A 22 -2.73 -23.66 -7.73
CA SER A 22 -2.28 -22.81 -8.83
C SER A 22 -1.05 -23.39 -9.55
N ALA A 23 -1.27 -23.92 -10.75
CA ALA A 23 -0.25 -24.50 -11.60
C ALA A 23 0.89 -23.50 -11.83
N ALA A 24 2.14 -23.98 -11.73
CA ALA A 24 3.33 -23.17 -11.91
C ALA A 24 3.53 -22.83 -13.39
N ILE A 25 4.41 -21.88 -13.67
CA ILE A 25 4.78 -21.55 -15.06
C ILE A 25 5.37 -22.81 -15.72
N GLY A 26 4.82 -23.18 -16.89
CA GLY A 26 5.17 -24.38 -17.65
C GLY A 26 4.19 -25.55 -17.48
N ASP A 27 3.38 -25.55 -16.42
CA ASP A 27 2.42 -26.62 -16.15
C ASP A 27 1.18 -26.53 -17.08
N PRO A 28 0.49 -27.66 -17.31
CA PRO A 28 -0.70 -27.68 -18.15
C PRO A 28 -1.89 -26.95 -17.50
N CYS A 29 -2.68 -26.27 -18.32
CA CYS A 29 -3.85 -25.48 -17.90
C CYS A 29 -4.95 -25.52 -18.97
N SER A 30 -6.17 -25.12 -18.60
CA SER A 30 -7.32 -24.99 -19.49
C SER A 30 -8.09 -23.69 -19.26
N THR A 31 -8.33 -22.95 -20.34
CA THR A 31 -9.19 -21.75 -20.29
C THR A 31 -10.66 -22.07 -20.04
N SER A 32 -11.08 -23.33 -20.21
CA SER A 32 -12.46 -23.75 -19.95
C SER A 32 -12.84 -23.74 -18.47
N ARG A 33 -11.84 -23.68 -17.58
CA ARG A 33 -12.02 -23.57 -16.13
C ARG A 33 -11.90 -22.14 -15.62
N HIS A 34 -11.73 -21.17 -16.52
CA HIS A 34 -11.73 -19.75 -16.15
C HIS A 34 -13.14 -19.34 -15.76
N HIS A 35 -13.30 -18.79 -14.55
CA HIS A 35 -14.57 -18.30 -14.05
C HIS A 35 -14.33 -17.23 -12.99
N LEU A 36 -15.39 -16.49 -12.65
CA LEU A 36 -15.38 -15.65 -11.45
C LEU A 36 -15.79 -16.52 -10.26
N ASP A 37 -15.08 -16.37 -9.16
CA ASP A 37 -15.50 -16.93 -7.88
C ASP A 37 -16.92 -16.46 -7.55
N SER A 38 -17.79 -17.37 -7.15
CA SER A 38 -19.21 -17.04 -6.94
C SER A 38 -19.45 -16.12 -5.74
N SER A 39 -18.51 -16.04 -4.79
CA SER A 39 -18.63 -15.25 -3.56
C SER A 39 -17.90 -13.91 -3.64
N THR A 40 -16.69 -13.91 -4.16
CA THR A 40 -15.80 -12.73 -4.19
C THR A 40 -15.74 -12.09 -5.57
N HIS A 41 -16.28 -12.77 -6.60
CA HIS A 41 -16.14 -12.39 -8.00
C HIS A 41 -14.69 -12.19 -8.46
N LYS A 42 -13.72 -12.77 -7.73
CA LYS A 42 -12.31 -12.82 -8.14
C LYS A 42 -12.20 -13.73 -9.36
N PHE A 43 -11.45 -13.31 -10.37
CA PHE A 43 -11.10 -14.18 -11.49
C PHE A 43 -10.25 -15.36 -11.03
N ILE A 44 -10.73 -16.58 -11.28
CA ILE A 44 -10.07 -17.85 -11.00
C ILE A 44 -9.60 -18.46 -12.32
N SER A 45 -8.32 -18.86 -12.34
CA SER A 45 -7.70 -19.62 -13.41
C SER A 45 -6.91 -20.79 -12.85
N ASP A 46 -6.52 -21.74 -13.70
CA ASP A 46 -5.67 -22.85 -13.27
C ASP A 46 -4.24 -22.42 -12.90
N CYS A 47 -3.79 -21.28 -13.43
CA CYS A 47 -2.43 -20.80 -13.22
C CYS A 47 -2.31 -19.95 -11.94
N SER A 48 -1.11 -19.94 -11.37
CA SER A 48 -0.75 -18.99 -10.31
C SER A 48 -0.97 -17.53 -10.68
N ASP A 49 -1.03 -16.65 -9.67
CA ASP A 49 -1.22 -15.20 -9.84
C ASP A 49 -0.13 -14.54 -10.72
N LEU A 50 1.01 -15.21 -10.90
CA LEU A 50 2.13 -14.79 -11.75
C LEU A 50 1.96 -15.14 -13.24
N GLY A 51 1.00 -16.02 -13.54
CA GLY A 51 0.82 -16.60 -14.87
C GLY A 51 -0.60 -16.47 -15.42
N TYR A 52 -0.73 -16.90 -16.67
CA TYR A 52 -1.99 -17.04 -17.38
C TYR A 52 -1.96 -18.27 -18.27
N CYS A 53 -3.14 -18.81 -18.58
CA CYS A 53 -3.22 -19.99 -19.42
C CYS A 53 -3.12 -19.63 -20.92
N SER A 54 -2.10 -20.14 -21.59
CA SER A 54 -1.90 -19.99 -23.05
C SER A 54 -2.82 -20.91 -23.87
N GLY A 55 -4.07 -21.13 -23.44
CA GLY A 55 -4.98 -22.17 -23.93
C GLY A 55 -5.12 -22.27 -25.45
N SER A 56 -5.03 -21.16 -26.17
CA SER A 56 -5.11 -21.13 -27.64
C SER A 56 -3.84 -21.58 -28.37
N VAL A 57 -2.72 -21.72 -27.67
CA VAL A 57 -1.41 -22.04 -28.24
C VAL A 57 -0.96 -23.42 -27.78
N ASN A 58 -0.65 -23.58 -26.49
CA ASN A 58 -0.04 -24.79 -25.94
C ASN A 58 -0.77 -25.36 -24.72
N GLY A 59 -1.77 -24.64 -24.18
CA GLY A 59 -2.46 -25.09 -22.97
C GLY A 59 -1.55 -25.18 -21.75
N THR A 60 -0.58 -24.27 -21.64
CA THR A 60 0.34 -24.20 -20.50
C THR A 60 0.33 -22.84 -19.83
N CYS A 61 0.64 -22.81 -18.54
CA CYS A 61 0.79 -21.59 -17.78
C CYS A 61 2.05 -20.84 -18.20
N VAL A 62 1.88 -19.58 -18.57
CA VAL A 62 2.97 -18.69 -19.01
C VAL A 62 2.94 -17.42 -18.18
N ALA A 63 4.08 -16.74 -18.03
CA ALA A 63 4.16 -15.51 -17.25
C ALA A 63 3.24 -14.43 -17.82
N ARG A 64 2.61 -13.65 -16.94
CA ARG A 64 1.80 -12.47 -17.33
C ARG A 64 2.66 -11.47 -18.11
N THR A 65 2.08 -10.90 -19.15
CA THR A 65 2.78 -9.96 -20.06
C THR A 65 2.35 -8.51 -19.85
N CYS A 66 1.34 -8.28 -19.02
CA CYS A 66 0.94 -6.96 -18.56
C CYS A 66 0.49 -7.00 -17.09
N ARG A 67 0.47 -5.83 -16.45
CA ARG A 67 -0.15 -5.64 -15.14
C ARG A 67 -1.14 -4.47 -15.17
N ARG A 68 -2.12 -4.52 -14.27
CA ARG A 68 -3.08 -3.42 -14.03
C ARG A 68 -2.58 -2.50 -12.92
N ASP A 69 -2.14 -3.10 -11.82
CA ASP A 69 -1.80 -2.38 -10.61
C ASP A 69 -0.29 -2.07 -10.54
N GLN A 70 0.08 -0.96 -9.91
CA GLN A 70 1.48 -0.58 -9.73
C GLN A 70 2.22 -1.58 -8.84
N PHE A 71 1.50 -2.21 -7.92
CA PHE A 71 1.99 -3.20 -6.96
C PHE A 71 1.16 -4.49 -7.09
N PRO A 72 1.44 -5.33 -8.11
CA PRO A 72 0.67 -6.55 -8.34
C PRO A 72 0.92 -7.57 -7.24
N PHE A 73 -0.12 -8.28 -6.83
CA PHE A 73 -0.03 -9.37 -5.86
C PHE A 73 0.83 -10.54 -6.39
N GLY A 74 1.49 -11.26 -5.49
CA GLY A 74 2.26 -12.47 -5.80
C GLY A 74 3.72 -12.24 -6.18
N TYR A 75 4.14 -11.02 -6.50
CA TYR A 75 5.52 -10.70 -6.87
C TYR A 75 6.39 -10.32 -5.66
N SER A 76 7.62 -10.82 -5.61
CA SER A 76 8.67 -10.39 -4.68
C SER A 76 9.27 -9.03 -5.10
N PRO A 77 9.81 -8.21 -4.18
CA PRO A 77 10.54 -6.99 -4.53
C PRO A 77 11.73 -7.20 -5.50
N SER A 78 12.26 -8.41 -5.60
CA SER A 78 13.32 -8.79 -6.54
C SER A 78 12.83 -9.15 -7.94
N ASP A 79 11.53 -9.38 -8.11
CA ASP A 79 10.99 -9.91 -9.35
C ASP A 79 10.83 -8.82 -10.41
N THR A 80 10.97 -9.20 -11.68
CA THR A 80 10.69 -8.30 -12.79
C THR A 80 9.18 -8.24 -13.03
N LEU A 81 8.58 -7.09 -12.72
CA LEU A 81 7.14 -6.88 -12.88
C LEU A 81 6.76 -6.70 -14.36
N PRO A 82 5.69 -7.35 -14.87
CA PRO A 82 5.16 -7.12 -16.22
C PRO A 82 4.79 -5.66 -16.43
N PRO A 83 4.98 -5.04 -17.60
CA PRO A 83 4.74 -3.61 -17.78
C PRO A 83 3.26 -3.22 -17.57
N LEU A 84 3.04 -1.96 -17.18
CA LEU A 84 1.71 -1.34 -17.26
C LEU A 84 1.34 -1.10 -18.73
N CYS A 85 0.05 -1.15 -19.03
CA CYS A 85 -0.43 -0.86 -20.37
C CYS A 85 -0.39 0.65 -20.68
N PRO A 86 -0.04 1.04 -21.92
CA PRO A 86 -0.06 2.44 -22.32
C PRO A 86 -1.48 3.02 -22.30
N SER A 87 -1.59 4.35 -22.24
CA SER A 87 -2.88 5.04 -22.29
C SER A 87 -3.70 4.64 -23.52
N GLY A 88 -5.01 4.43 -23.34
CA GLY A 88 -5.90 3.91 -24.40
C GLY A 88 -5.89 2.39 -24.55
N SER A 89 -5.19 1.68 -23.66
CA SER A 89 -5.20 0.23 -23.59
C SER A 89 -5.33 -0.24 -22.14
N PHE A 90 -5.71 -1.51 -21.96
CA PHE A 90 -5.91 -2.13 -20.67
C PHE A 90 -5.28 -3.52 -20.61
N CYS A 91 -5.00 -3.99 -19.40
CA CYS A 91 -4.56 -5.37 -19.16
C CYS A 91 -5.78 -6.21 -18.74
N PRO A 92 -6.20 -7.24 -19.49
CA PRO A 92 -7.34 -8.08 -19.13
C PRO A 92 -7.05 -8.90 -17.86
N ASP A 93 -8.07 -9.44 -17.19
CA ASP A 93 -7.91 -10.22 -15.94
C ASP A 93 -6.91 -11.39 -16.08
N GLU A 94 -6.87 -12.01 -17.26
CA GLU A 94 -5.93 -13.07 -17.58
C GLU A 94 -4.48 -12.57 -17.59
N GLY A 95 -4.22 -11.29 -17.90
CA GLY A 95 -2.85 -10.76 -17.99
C GLY A 95 -2.09 -11.23 -19.23
N ASN A 96 -2.81 -11.62 -20.30
CA ASN A 96 -2.22 -12.15 -21.53
C ASN A 96 -1.67 -11.08 -22.50
N GLY A 97 -1.73 -9.80 -22.11
CA GLY A 97 -1.15 -8.67 -22.84
C GLY A 97 -2.08 -7.48 -22.93
N CYS A 98 -1.53 -6.33 -23.28
CA CYS A 98 -2.33 -5.11 -23.40
C CYS A 98 -3.27 -5.17 -24.60
N LYS A 99 -4.54 -4.85 -24.36
CA LYS A 99 -5.61 -4.76 -25.36
C LYS A 99 -6.09 -3.32 -25.48
N ILE A 100 -6.48 -2.90 -26.67
CA ILE A 100 -7.08 -1.58 -26.88
C ILE A 100 -8.44 -1.53 -26.19
N GLN A 101 -8.76 -0.38 -25.59
CA GLN A 101 -10.09 -0.15 -25.02
C GLN A 101 -11.19 -0.35 -26.06
N VAL A 102 -12.32 -0.90 -25.63
CA VAL A 102 -13.43 -1.26 -26.51
C VAL A 102 -14.52 -0.19 -26.50
N ASP A 103 -15.18 -0.02 -27.63
CA ASP A 103 -16.26 0.96 -27.78
C ASP A 103 -17.49 0.58 -26.93
N PRO A 104 -18.32 1.57 -26.53
CA PRO A 104 -19.61 1.29 -25.89
C PRO A 104 -20.45 0.28 -26.66
N GLY A 105 -21.16 -0.59 -25.95
CA GLY A 105 -21.90 -1.73 -26.49
C GLY A 105 -21.07 -3.00 -26.64
N SER A 106 -19.73 -2.91 -26.53
CA SER A 106 -18.85 -4.08 -26.53
C SER A 106 -18.82 -4.77 -25.16
N ALA A 107 -18.41 -6.04 -25.15
CA ALA A 107 -18.25 -6.80 -23.93
C ALA A 107 -17.07 -6.31 -23.07
N CYS A 108 -17.23 -6.31 -21.76
CA CYS A 108 -16.21 -6.00 -20.77
C CYS A 108 -16.25 -6.98 -19.59
N GLN A 109 -15.11 -7.11 -18.91
CA GLN A 109 -15.02 -7.92 -17.69
C GLN A 109 -15.66 -7.18 -16.50
N MET A 110 -16.24 -7.93 -15.57
CA MET A 110 -16.98 -7.40 -14.42
C MET A 110 -16.13 -6.42 -13.59
N ASN A 111 -16.66 -5.22 -13.33
CA ASN A 111 -15.95 -4.14 -12.64
C ASN A 111 -14.61 -3.73 -13.27
N ARG A 112 -14.50 -3.88 -14.60
CA ARG A 112 -13.34 -3.46 -15.38
C ARG A 112 -13.70 -2.31 -16.34
N ASP A 113 -14.06 -1.17 -15.75
CA ASP A 113 -14.46 0.03 -16.50
C ASP A 113 -13.34 0.57 -17.40
N GLU A 114 -12.08 0.36 -17.01
CA GLU A 114 -10.92 0.80 -17.78
C GLU A 114 -10.76 0.07 -19.12
N GLN A 115 -11.53 -1.01 -19.33
CA GLN A 115 -11.62 -1.67 -20.63
C GLN A 115 -12.44 -0.87 -21.63
N CYS A 116 -13.31 0.00 -21.14
CA CYS A 116 -14.20 0.80 -21.97
C CYS A 116 -13.48 2.05 -22.49
N ALA A 117 -13.78 2.41 -23.73
CA ALA A 117 -13.29 3.63 -24.33
C ALA A 117 -13.89 4.85 -23.61
N ARG A 118 -13.03 5.83 -23.30
CA ARG A 118 -13.44 7.09 -22.63
C ARG A 118 -14.55 7.82 -23.40
N ALA A 119 -15.39 8.56 -22.68
CA ALA A 119 -16.36 9.46 -23.29
C ALA A 119 -15.69 10.69 -23.91
N LEU A 120 -16.33 11.34 -24.88
CA LEU A 120 -15.81 12.57 -25.50
C LEU A 120 -15.75 13.74 -24.50
N ASN A 121 -16.76 13.85 -23.63
CA ASN A 121 -16.89 14.87 -22.58
C ASN A 121 -16.53 14.29 -21.19
N TRP A 122 -15.58 13.36 -21.12
CA TRP A 122 -15.23 12.65 -19.90
C TRP A 122 -14.90 13.57 -18.73
N GLN A 123 -14.34 14.76 -18.97
CA GLN A 123 -14.00 15.71 -17.91
C GLN A 123 -15.21 16.17 -17.08
N GLU A 124 -16.40 16.14 -17.67
CA GLU A 124 -17.64 16.57 -17.01
C GLU A 124 -18.36 15.43 -16.28
N ILE A 125 -18.11 14.18 -16.71
CA ILE A 125 -18.86 13.00 -16.23
C ILE A 125 -17.97 11.98 -15.49
N SER A 126 -16.66 12.21 -15.46
CA SER A 126 -15.74 11.35 -14.72
C SER A 126 -15.98 11.49 -13.23
N SER A 127 -16.07 10.36 -12.54
CA SER A 127 -16.21 10.31 -11.08
C SER A 127 -15.38 9.14 -10.52
N THR A 128 -15.40 8.96 -9.20
CA THR A 128 -14.81 7.77 -8.54
C THR A 128 -15.49 6.48 -8.99
N GLU A 129 -16.76 6.56 -9.40
CA GLU A 129 -17.58 5.39 -9.79
C GLU A 129 -17.36 4.90 -11.23
N ASN A 130 -16.51 5.57 -12.02
CA ASN A 130 -16.31 5.24 -13.43
C ASN A 130 -14.88 5.51 -13.92
N PHE A 131 -14.54 5.01 -15.10
CA PHE A 131 -13.26 5.28 -15.75
C PHE A 131 -13.44 6.30 -16.89
N TYR A 132 -13.06 7.56 -16.65
CA TYR A 132 -13.21 8.65 -17.62
C TYR A 132 -14.63 8.71 -18.24
N GLY A 133 -15.66 8.60 -17.40
CA GLY A 133 -17.06 8.63 -17.82
C GLY A 133 -17.59 7.36 -18.45
N SER A 134 -16.77 6.32 -18.60
CA SER A 134 -17.18 5.00 -19.08
C SER A 134 -17.27 4.01 -17.92
N ILE A 135 -18.24 3.11 -18.00
CA ILE A 135 -18.53 2.13 -16.95
C ILE A 135 -18.89 0.78 -17.57
N CYS A 136 -18.49 -0.31 -16.93
CA CYS A 136 -18.86 -1.67 -17.33
C CYS A 136 -20.03 -2.14 -16.45
N LEU A 137 -21.22 -2.25 -17.03
CA LEU A 137 -22.42 -2.77 -16.35
C LEU A 137 -22.96 -3.96 -17.11
N HIS A 138 -23.29 -5.05 -16.40
CA HIS A 138 -23.75 -6.32 -16.99
C HIS A 138 -22.81 -6.84 -18.10
N SER A 139 -21.50 -6.70 -17.89
CA SER A 139 -20.47 -7.06 -18.87
C SER A 139 -20.57 -6.33 -20.20
N VAL A 140 -21.20 -5.15 -20.25
CA VAL A 140 -21.28 -4.29 -21.43
C VAL A 140 -20.77 -2.89 -21.11
N CYS A 141 -19.87 -2.40 -21.96
CA CYS A 141 -19.35 -1.04 -21.84
C CYS A 141 -20.44 -0.02 -22.18
N MET A 142 -20.60 1.00 -21.35
CA MET A 142 -21.48 2.13 -21.62
C MET A 142 -20.94 3.41 -20.96
N TYR A 143 -21.61 4.53 -21.22
CA TYR A 143 -21.26 5.81 -20.59
C TYR A 143 -22.13 6.07 -19.36
N ALA A 144 -21.50 6.58 -18.30
CA ALA A 144 -22.17 7.04 -17.08
C ALA A 144 -22.69 8.48 -17.26
N ASN A 145 -23.54 8.69 -18.27
CA ASN A 145 -23.99 10.01 -18.69
C ASN A 145 -25.51 10.22 -18.57
N ALA A 146 -26.25 9.26 -18.01
CA ALA A 146 -27.70 9.35 -17.85
C ALA A 146 -28.09 10.50 -16.92
N THR A 147 -29.10 11.27 -17.34
CA THR A 147 -29.53 12.51 -16.68
C THR A 147 -30.77 12.30 -15.83
N LEU A 148 -31.08 13.27 -14.98
CA LEU A 148 -32.25 13.23 -14.10
C LEU A 148 -33.54 12.86 -14.87
N GLY A 149 -34.31 11.91 -14.34
CA GLY A 149 -35.57 11.48 -14.95
C GLY A 149 -35.43 10.54 -16.15
N THR A 150 -34.22 10.19 -16.58
CA THR A 150 -34.00 9.23 -17.68
C THR A 150 -33.82 7.81 -17.16
N ALA A 151 -34.15 6.82 -17.99
CA ALA A 151 -33.96 5.42 -17.66
C ALA A 151 -32.47 5.11 -17.46
N CYS A 152 -32.16 4.30 -16.45
CA CYS A 152 -30.80 3.91 -16.10
C CYS A 152 -30.64 2.40 -15.99
N VAL A 153 -29.39 1.96 -16.07
CA VAL A 153 -28.96 0.57 -15.92
C VAL A 153 -28.31 0.43 -14.55
N ILE A 154 -28.72 -0.59 -13.81
CA ILE A 154 -28.17 -0.93 -12.49
C ILE A 154 -27.46 -2.26 -12.59
N ASP A 155 -26.24 -2.34 -12.08
CA ASP A 155 -25.57 -3.60 -11.82
C ASP A 155 -25.45 -3.80 -10.30
N ASN A 156 -26.04 -4.89 -9.81
CA ASN A 156 -26.07 -5.22 -8.39
C ASN A 156 -25.18 -6.44 -8.15
N THR A 157 -24.07 -6.22 -7.47
CA THR A 157 -23.10 -7.25 -7.15
C THR A 157 -23.05 -7.53 -5.66
N THR A 158 -23.22 -8.79 -5.30
CA THR A 158 -23.16 -9.24 -3.92
C THR A 158 -21.83 -9.92 -3.65
N TYR A 159 -21.00 -9.32 -2.82
CA TYR A 159 -19.76 -9.90 -2.32
C TYR A 159 -20.00 -10.60 -1.00
N THR A 160 -19.48 -11.81 -0.84
CA THR A 160 -19.45 -12.51 0.45
C THR A 160 -17.99 -12.74 0.83
N ASP A 161 -17.62 -12.25 2.01
CA ASP A 161 -16.30 -12.42 2.59
C ASP A 161 -16.42 -13.03 4.01
N ILE A 162 -15.32 -13.54 4.53
CA ILE A 162 -15.26 -14.13 5.87
C ILE A 162 -14.75 -13.05 6.83
N GLY A 163 -15.60 -12.67 7.78
CA GLY A 163 -15.28 -11.72 8.84
C GLY A 163 -14.18 -12.23 9.79
N LEU A 164 -13.67 -11.33 10.63
CA LEU A 164 -12.63 -11.64 11.62
C LEU A 164 -13.06 -12.69 12.65
N ASP A 165 -14.36 -12.88 12.83
CA ASP A 165 -15.01 -13.88 13.69
C ASP A 165 -15.24 -15.22 12.97
N GLY A 166 -14.80 -15.34 11.72
CA GLY A 166 -15.00 -16.52 10.87
C GLY A 166 -16.43 -16.64 10.33
N GLN A 167 -17.30 -15.66 10.55
CA GLN A 167 -18.66 -15.66 9.99
C GLN A 167 -18.68 -14.98 8.63
N PRO A 168 -19.48 -15.49 7.66
CA PRO A 168 -19.64 -14.82 6.39
C PRO A 168 -20.38 -13.49 6.59
N TYR A 169 -19.82 -12.42 6.04
CA TYR A 169 -20.42 -11.11 5.92
C TYR A 169 -20.64 -10.79 4.44
N THR A 170 -21.78 -10.17 4.14
CA THR A 170 -22.20 -9.86 2.77
C THR A 170 -22.23 -8.36 2.55
N THR A 171 -21.57 -7.90 1.48
CA THR A 171 -21.61 -6.51 1.01
C THR A 171 -22.30 -6.47 -0.34
N VAL A 172 -23.24 -5.56 -0.51
CA VAL A 172 -23.91 -5.35 -1.79
C VAL A 172 -23.39 -4.05 -2.37
N VAL A 173 -22.71 -4.14 -3.52
CA VAL A 173 -22.21 -2.99 -4.26
C VAL A 173 -23.11 -2.78 -5.46
N ILE A 174 -23.71 -1.60 -5.53
CA ILE A 174 -24.65 -1.25 -6.59
C ILE A 174 -24.05 -0.12 -7.41
N ARG A 175 -23.97 -0.35 -8.71
CA ARG A 175 -23.36 0.56 -9.68
C ARG A 175 -24.37 0.93 -10.74
N ASP A 176 -24.28 2.15 -11.26
CA ASP A 176 -25.26 2.68 -12.19
C ASP A 176 -24.62 3.61 -13.23
N ASN A 177 -25.34 3.86 -14.33
CA ASN A 177 -24.89 4.76 -15.40
C ASN A 177 -25.41 6.21 -15.27
N CYS A 178 -25.95 6.60 -14.10
CA CYS A 178 -26.34 7.98 -13.83
C CYS A 178 -25.11 8.85 -13.58
N ARG A 179 -25.27 10.16 -13.82
CA ARG A 179 -24.18 11.12 -13.57
C ARG A 179 -23.93 11.27 -12.06
N SER A 180 -22.88 10.60 -11.59
CA SER A 180 -22.34 10.77 -10.24
C SER A 180 -21.58 12.09 -10.09
N PRO A 181 -21.52 12.70 -8.89
CA PRO A 181 -22.09 12.22 -7.62
C PRO A 181 -23.55 12.61 -7.40
N TYR A 182 -24.11 13.51 -8.21
CA TYR A 182 -25.39 14.17 -7.94
C TYR A 182 -26.62 13.32 -8.29
N LEU A 183 -26.47 12.28 -9.10
CA LEU A 183 -27.55 11.38 -9.47
C LEU A 183 -27.19 9.93 -9.13
N HIS A 184 -28.23 9.16 -8.85
CA HIS A 184 -28.16 7.71 -8.66
C HIS A 184 -29.36 7.05 -9.34
N CYS A 185 -29.27 5.75 -9.63
CA CYS A 185 -30.38 5.03 -10.23
C CYS A 185 -31.30 4.44 -9.14
N GLY A 186 -32.58 4.82 -9.14
CA GLY A 186 -33.55 4.27 -8.21
C GLY A 186 -33.79 2.77 -8.49
N GLN A 187 -33.68 1.92 -7.47
CA GLN A 187 -33.75 0.46 -7.63
C GLN A 187 -35.11 -0.03 -8.15
N THR A 188 -36.19 0.66 -7.77
CA THR A 188 -37.56 0.30 -8.17
C THR A 188 -38.02 1.08 -9.40
N SER A 189 -37.65 2.37 -9.49
CA SER A 189 -38.06 3.25 -10.58
C SER A 189 -37.26 3.01 -11.86
N LEU A 190 -36.03 2.51 -11.74
CA LEU A 190 -35.05 2.37 -12.84
C LEU A 190 -34.84 3.68 -13.61
N VAL A 191 -34.88 4.79 -12.87
CA VAL A 191 -34.72 6.15 -13.37
C VAL A 191 -33.68 6.88 -12.53
N CYS A 192 -32.90 7.77 -13.15
CA CYS A 192 -31.94 8.58 -12.41
C CYS A 192 -32.66 9.60 -11.53
N GLU A 193 -32.40 9.53 -10.24
CA GLU A 193 -32.93 10.38 -9.18
C GLU A 193 -31.80 11.20 -8.56
N GLU A 194 -32.14 12.27 -7.85
CA GLU A 194 -31.17 13.13 -7.18
C GLU A 194 -30.57 12.41 -5.96
N SER A 195 -29.24 12.44 -5.86
CA SER A 195 -28.50 11.98 -4.69
C SER A 195 -28.75 12.90 -3.50
N ARG A 196 -28.66 12.32 -2.30
CA ARG A 196 -28.96 12.97 -1.03
C ARG A 196 -27.68 13.51 -0.42
N SER A 197 -27.79 14.71 0.16
CA SER A 197 -26.68 15.36 0.85
C SER A 197 -26.39 14.69 2.20
N LEU A 198 -25.22 14.99 2.77
CA LEU A 198 -24.85 14.59 4.13
C LEU A 198 -25.96 14.91 5.16
N GLY A 199 -26.20 13.97 6.08
CA GLY A 199 -27.22 14.05 7.13
C GLY A 199 -28.65 13.73 6.67
N SER A 200 -28.87 13.54 5.37
CA SER A 200 -30.18 13.11 4.85
C SER A 200 -30.42 11.63 5.15
N LEU A 201 -31.70 11.25 5.29
CA LEU A 201 -32.08 9.84 5.38
C LEU A 201 -31.68 9.11 4.10
N CYS A 202 -31.29 7.85 4.18
CA CYS A 202 -30.97 6.98 3.05
C CYS A 202 -31.30 5.52 3.39
N GLN A 203 -31.50 4.69 2.37
CA GLN A 203 -31.59 3.23 2.57
C GLN A 203 -30.34 2.50 2.04
N ASN A 204 -29.77 3.00 0.94
CA ASN A 204 -28.61 2.41 0.30
C ASN A 204 -27.50 3.45 0.11
N ASP A 205 -26.26 2.98 0.05
CA ASP A 205 -25.06 3.82 -0.14
C ASP A 205 -25.19 4.72 -1.36
N GLN A 206 -25.66 4.17 -2.47
CA GLN A 206 -25.84 4.88 -3.74
C GLN A 206 -26.74 6.11 -3.68
N GLU A 207 -27.68 6.17 -2.72
CA GLU A 207 -28.58 7.32 -2.58
C GLU A 207 -27.84 8.56 -2.08
N CYS A 208 -26.65 8.42 -1.52
CA CYS A 208 -25.87 9.52 -0.98
C CYS A 208 -24.84 10.04 -2.00
N GLU A 209 -24.60 11.35 -2.03
CA GLU A 209 -23.56 11.96 -2.88
C GLU A 209 -22.17 11.36 -2.63
N GLN A 210 -21.88 11.00 -1.38
CA GLN A 210 -20.61 10.37 -0.97
C GLN A 210 -20.64 8.84 -1.00
N ARG A 211 -21.70 8.23 -1.56
CA ARG A 211 -21.87 6.79 -1.68
C ARG A 211 -21.68 6.03 -0.35
N ASN A 212 -22.19 6.60 0.74
CA ASN A 212 -22.01 6.05 2.09
C ASN A 212 -23.23 6.35 2.98
N CYS A 213 -24.02 5.32 3.22
CA CYS A 213 -25.25 5.32 4.01
C CYS A 213 -25.05 4.47 5.26
N VAL A 214 -24.92 5.10 6.42
CA VAL A 214 -24.64 4.41 7.67
C VAL A 214 -25.73 4.73 8.67
N ALA A 215 -26.32 3.70 9.28
CA ALA A 215 -27.46 3.82 10.19
C ALA A 215 -28.65 4.61 9.59
N GLY A 216 -28.85 4.52 8.27
CA GLY A 216 -29.93 5.18 7.54
C GLY A 216 -29.72 6.68 7.30
N LEU A 217 -28.49 7.19 7.48
CA LEU A 217 -28.12 8.58 7.21
C LEU A 217 -26.89 8.64 6.30
N CYS A 218 -26.88 9.62 5.38
CA CYS A 218 -25.72 9.90 4.55
C CYS A 218 -24.60 10.49 5.40
N MET A 219 -23.45 9.81 5.47
CA MET A 219 -22.31 10.22 6.28
C MET A 219 -21.03 10.22 5.46
N GLU A 220 -19.99 10.89 5.96
CA GLU A 220 -18.69 10.86 5.33
C GLU A 220 -18.08 9.45 5.39
N PRO A 221 -17.53 8.91 4.28
CA PRO A 221 -16.95 7.57 4.27
C PRO A 221 -15.71 7.51 5.17
N PRO A 222 -15.40 6.33 5.74
CA PRO A 222 -14.30 6.17 6.68
C PRO A 222 -12.91 6.43 6.05
N GLU A 223 -12.81 6.38 4.72
CA GLU A 223 -11.59 6.68 3.97
C GLU A 223 -11.33 8.18 3.80
N THR A 224 -12.24 9.05 4.25
CA THR A 224 -12.04 10.49 4.21
C THR A 224 -10.79 10.86 5.00
N PRO A 225 -9.86 11.65 4.42
CA PRO A 225 -8.64 12.02 5.10
C PRO A 225 -9.00 12.77 6.37
N LEU A 226 -8.49 12.30 7.51
CA LEU A 226 -8.75 12.92 8.80
C LEU A 226 -8.31 14.39 8.78
N HIS A 227 -9.27 15.31 8.72
CA HIS A 227 -9.02 16.72 8.86
C HIS A 227 -8.79 17.04 10.34
N VAL A 228 -7.52 16.99 10.75
CA VAL A 228 -7.10 17.44 12.07
C VAL A 228 -7.30 18.96 12.19
N ALA A 229 -7.85 19.38 13.32
CA ALA A 229 -8.17 20.79 13.53
C ALA A 229 -6.88 21.64 13.57
N PRO A 230 -6.89 22.89 13.04
CA PRO A 230 -5.68 23.71 12.93
C PRO A 230 -4.88 23.89 14.23
N TRP A 231 -5.55 23.87 15.39
CA TRP A 231 -4.89 23.99 16.70
C TRP A 231 -3.97 22.80 17.03
N GLN A 232 -4.28 21.60 16.52
CA GLN A 232 -3.45 20.41 16.71
C GLN A 232 -2.10 20.54 15.98
N TYR A 233 -2.10 21.14 14.79
CA TYR A 233 -0.86 21.49 14.08
C TYR A 233 -0.04 22.53 14.86
N ALA A 234 -0.69 23.54 15.42
CA ALA A 234 0.00 24.56 16.20
C ALA A 234 0.70 23.97 17.44
N LEU A 235 0.00 23.09 18.18
CA LEU A 235 0.58 22.42 19.34
C LEU A 235 1.74 21.49 18.98
N THR A 236 1.59 20.67 17.92
CA THR A 236 2.66 19.76 17.49
C THR A 236 3.90 20.53 17.04
N ALA A 237 3.72 21.61 16.28
CA ALA A 237 4.82 22.50 15.88
C ALA A 237 5.52 23.13 17.09
N MET A 238 4.77 23.64 18.08
CA MET A 238 5.36 24.21 19.30
C MET A 238 6.14 23.16 20.12
N CYS A 239 5.64 21.94 20.23
CA CYS A 239 6.34 20.84 20.92
C CYS A 239 7.65 20.48 20.20
N ILE A 240 7.64 20.38 18.88
CA ILE A 240 8.81 20.08 18.06
C ILE A 240 9.88 21.18 18.23
N ILE A 241 9.47 22.46 18.13
CA ILE A 241 10.37 23.60 18.34
C ILE A 241 10.92 23.63 19.77
N GLY A 242 10.06 23.39 20.76
CA GLY A 242 10.46 23.33 22.17
C GLY A 242 11.52 22.24 22.43
N ALA A 243 11.35 21.06 21.85
CA ALA A 243 12.32 19.97 21.93
C ALA A 243 13.66 20.34 21.25
N MET A 244 13.62 20.99 20.08
CA MET A 244 14.83 21.48 19.41
C MET A 244 15.57 22.52 20.25
N VAL A 245 14.86 23.48 20.84
CA VAL A 245 15.49 24.50 21.70
C VAL A 245 16.09 23.86 22.95
N ALA A 246 15.36 22.96 23.62
CA ALA A 246 15.83 22.27 24.82
C ALA A 246 17.09 21.43 24.56
N THR A 247 17.13 20.69 23.44
CA THR A 247 18.30 19.89 23.05
C THR A 247 19.51 20.77 22.71
N CYS A 248 19.31 21.87 21.96
CA CYS A 248 20.38 22.84 21.71
C CYS A 248 20.92 23.44 23.01
N LEU A 249 20.05 23.87 23.92
CA LEU A 249 20.46 24.41 25.22
C LEU A 249 21.26 23.38 26.03
N MET A 250 20.78 22.15 26.16
CA MET A 250 21.50 21.09 26.86
C MET A 250 22.87 20.81 26.25
N LEU A 251 22.97 20.70 24.93
CA LEU A 251 24.24 20.51 24.24
C LEU A 251 25.21 21.68 24.49
N THR A 252 24.73 22.93 24.47
CA THR A 252 25.59 24.08 24.76
C THR A 252 26.11 24.08 26.19
N LEU A 253 25.28 23.70 27.18
CA LEU A 253 25.69 23.59 28.57
C LEU A 253 26.71 22.48 28.78
N VAL A 254 26.50 21.31 28.17
CA VAL A 254 27.44 20.18 28.20
C VAL A 254 28.77 20.57 27.55
N HIS A 255 28.74 21.21 26.37
CA HIS A 255 29.96 21.70 25.72
C HIS A 255 30.70 22.74 26.57
N LYS A 256 29.99 23.68 27.20
CA LYS A 256 30.59 24.67 28.12
C LYS A 256 31.25 23.98 29.31
N ARG A 257 30.59 22.99 29.93
CA ARG A 257 31.16 22.20 31.04
C ARG A 257 32.42 21.45 30.59
N HIS A 258 32.39 20.79 29.44
CA HIS A 258 33.55 20.07 28.90
C HIS A 258 34.70 21.02 28.52
N ARG A 259 34.42 22.21 27.99
CA ARG A 259 35.45 23.24 27.75
C ARG A 259 36.11 23.69 29.05
N LEU A 260 35.32 23.96 30.09
CA LEU A 260 35.84 24.37 31.40
C LEU A 260 36.69 23.27 32.05
N ALA A 261 36.29 22.01 31.96
CA ALA A 261 37.08 20.87 32.46
C ALA A 261 38.46 20.81 31.76
N ARG A 262 38.48 20.85 30.42
CA ARG A 262 39.74 20.87 29.64
C ARG A 262 40.62 22.08 29.96
N TYR A 263 40.04 23.27 30.19
CA TYR A 263 40.82 24.43 30.58
C TYR A 263 41.49 24.27 31.96
N ARG A 264 40.86 23.55 32.89
CA ARG A 264 41.45 23.25 34.21
C ARG A 264 42.61 22.27 34.07
N GLU A 265 42.41 21.16 33.36
CA GLU A 265 43.46 20.17 33.08
C GLU A 265 44.67 20.83 32.38
N LEU A 266 44.42 21.65 31.35
CA LEU A 266 45.49 22.33 30.62
C LEU A 266 46.26 23.30 31.52
N ARG A 267 45.57 24.01 32.42
CA ARG A 267 46.21 24.89 33.40
C ARG A 267 47.10 24.12 34.37
N GLU A 268 46.63 22.98 34.88
CA GLU A 268 47.39 22.08 35.75
C GLU A 268 48.65 21.57 35.03
N TYR A 269 48.52 21.09 33.79
CA TYR A 269 49.64 20.68 32.93
C TYR A 269 50.69 21.79 32.75
N TYR A 270 50.27 23.04 32.49
CA TYR A 270 51.19 24.16 32.34
C TYR A 270 51.91 24.52 33.65
N LEU A 271 51.20 24.45 34.79
CA LEU A 271 51.79 24.70 36.10
C LEU A 271 52.87 23.66 36.40
N GLU A 272 52.59 22.38 36.17
CA GLU A 272 53.56 21.29 36.33
C GLU A 272 54.78 21.44 35.40
N GLN A 273 54.58 21.77 34.12
CA GLN A 273 55.71 22.03 33.22
C GLN A 273 56.55 23.22 33.68
N SER A 274 55.91 24.29 34.17
CA SER A 274 56.61 25.48 34.63
C SER A 274 57.43 25.20 35.90
N SER A 275 56.93 24.36 36.82
CA SER A 275 57.65 23.97 38.03
C SER A 275 58.84 23.07 37.70
N LEU A 276 58.67 22.08 36.80
CA LEU A 276 59.76 21.22 36.32
C LEU A 276 60.85 22.02 35.58
N ARG A 277 60.48 23.02 34.78
CA ARG A 277 61.47 23.91 34.13
C ARG A 277 62.26 24.71 35.16
N ARG A 278 61.61 25.22 36.22
CA ARG A 278 62.29 25.95 37.30
C ARG A 278 63.26 25.05 38.07
N SER A 279 62.84 23.83 38.44
CA SER A 279 63.72 22.90 39.17
C SER A 279 64.94 22.47 38.35
N MET A 280 64.80 22.28 37.02
CA MET A 280 65.96 22.03 36.15
C MET A 280 66.93 23.21 36.09
N ILE A 281 66.43 24.45 36.00
CA ILE A 281 67.28 25.65 36.02
C ILE A 281 68.02 25.77 37.36
N GLU A 282 67.34 25.52 38.47
CA GLU A 282 67.95 25.52 39.81
C GLU A 282 69.06 24.46 39.92
N MET A 283 68.80 23.22 39.49
CA MET A 283 69.82 22.16 39.49
C MET A 283 71.02 22.49 38.58
N HIS A 284 70.78 23.03 37.37
CA HIS A 284 71.86 23.45 36.48
C HIS A 284 72.67 24.61 37.05
N SER A 285 72.03 25.59 37.68
CA SER A 285 72.72 26.71 38.33
C SER A 285 73.58 26.24 39.52
N ALA A 286 73.08 25.30 40.32
CA ALA A 286 73.83 24.70 41.43
C ALA A 286 75.00 23.83 40.95
N ALA A 287 74.82 23.05 39.87
CA ALA A 287 75.93 22.30 39.27
C ALA A 287 77.00 23.25 38.69
N ALA A 288 76.58 24.32 38.02
CA ALA A 288 77.50 25.32 37.49
C ALA A 288 78.33 26.00 38.59
N THR A 289 77.73 26.36 39.73
CA THR A 289 78.50 26.93 40.86
C THR A 289 79.51 25.94 41.44
N VAL A 290 79.15 24.65 41.58
CA VAL A 290 80.07 23.60 42.05
C VAL A 290 81.27 23.42 41.11
N THR A 291 81.04 23.35 39.79
CA THR A 291 82.13 23.23 38.81
C THR A 291 83.06 24.44 38.82
N MET A 292 82.53 25.66 39.00
CA MET A 292 83.34 26.86 39.15
C MET A 292 84.20 26.85 40.42
N THR A 293 83.67 26.32 41.54
CA THR A 293 84.44 26.18 42.79
C THR A 293 85.54 25.12 42.70
N ASP A 294 85.28 23.96 42.09
CA ASP A 294 86.29 22.89 41.90
C ASP A 294 87.41 23.36 40.96
N THR A 295 87.07 24.13 39.93
CA THR A 295 88.09 24.71 39.02
C THR A 295 89.00 25.70 39.76
N LYS A 296 88.43 26.56 40.63
CA LYS A 296 89.25 27.47 41.47
C LYS A 296 90.14 26.74 42.46
N GLN A 297 89.67 25.62 43.02
CA GLN A 297 90.42 24.86 44.02
C GLN A 297 91.56 24.04 43.42
N LYS A 298 91.51 23.67 42.13
CA LYS A 298 92.63 23.05 41.39
C LYS A 298 93.69 24.04 40.90
N LEU A 299 93.42 25.34 41.00
CA LEU A 299 94.30 26.43 40.57
C LEU A 299 95.03 27.11 41.74
N CYS A 300 94.92 26.56 42.95
CA CYS A 300 95.68 26.94 44.15
C CYS A 300 96.40 25.71 44.70
#